data_AF-A0A1G6IWW0-F1
#
_entry.id   AF-A0A1G6IWW0-F1
#
_cell.length_a   1.000
_cell.length_b   1.000
_cell.length_c   1.000
_cell.angle_alpha   90.00
_cell.angle_beta   90.00
_cell.angle_gamma   90.00
#
_symmetry.space_group_name_H-M   'P 1'
#
loop_
_entity.id
_entity.type
_entity.pdbx_description
1 polymer ?
#
loop_
_entity_poly.entity_id
_entity_poly.type
_entity_poly.pdbx_seq_one_letter_code
_entity_poly.pdbx_strand_id
1 'polypeptide(L)'
;MQRRVRRAAVTVAAAVLLTGCASDPEASPPAGVDELTIPTPSPDPDDFVDRIDNPWLALGPGESTTLTGPTGDLVLAVGDETTTVGGVAVTTMTLGDTSYLLAQDDDGNVWRFLEEGEAGLFMAATPRYGDGYRTAYDEGVVEERAEVTELEGDTLEIATIDPARPGEHTVATYENGTGLVRIETGAGVFER
;
A
#
# COMPACT_ATOMS: atom_id res chain seq x y z
N MET A 1 88.45 -20.63 23.09
CA MET A 1 87.65 -21.78 22.58
C MET A 1 86.37 -21.81 23.40
N GLN A 2 85.14 -21.69 22.89
CA GLN A 2 84.59 -22.05 21.59
C GLN A 2 83.59 -21.00 21.07
N ARG A 3 83.57 -20.86 19.74
CA ARG A 3 82.66 -20.04 18.93
C ARG A 3 81.24 -20.60 18.98
N ARG A 4 80.21 -19.75 18.97
CA ARG A 4 79.00 -19.94 18.15
C ARG A 4 78.43 -18.60 17.69
N VAL A 5 78.78 -18.25 16.45
CA VAL A 5 78.06 -17.28 15.61
C VAL A 5 76.72 -17.93 15.23
N ARG A 6 75.60 -17.24 15.41
CA ARG A 6 74.34 -17.57 14.73
C ARG A 6 73.86 -16.36 13.96
N ARG A 7 73.78 -16.58 12.64
CA ARG A 7 73.34 -15.65 11.61
C ARG A 7 71.83 -15.44 11.69
N ALA A 8 71.42 -14.27 11.23
CA ALA A 8 70.05 -13.78 11.11
C ALA A 8 69.14 -14.67 10.26
N ALA A 9 67.84 -14.61 10.56
CA ALA A 9 66.77 -14.81 9.59
C ALA A 9 65.69 -13.76 9.86
N VAL A 10 65.54 -12.86 8.89
CA VAL A 10 64.50 -11.83 8.81
C VAL A 10 63.21 -12.50 8.35
N THR A 11 62.12 -12.34 9.10
CA THR A 11 60.77 -12.67 8.63
C THR A 11 59.90 -11.43 8.78
N VAL A 12 59.82 -10.63 7.72
CA VAL A 12 58.82 -9.57 7.58
C VAL A 12 57.54 -10.24 7.10
N ALA A 13 56.62 -10.52 8.02
CA ALA A 13 55.24 -10.86 7.67
C ALA A 13 54.43 -9.57 7.67
N ALA A 14 54.30 -8.95 6.51
CA ALA A 14 53.41 -7.82 6.28
C ALA A 14 51.95 -8.31 6.32
N ALA A 15 51.33 -8.25 7.49
CA ALA A 15 49.89 -8.41 7.62
C ALA A 15 49.23 -7.11 7.12
N VAL A 16 48.76 -7.11 5.88
CA VAL A 16 47.90 -6.05 5.34
C VAL A 16 46.56 -6.16 6.06
N LEU A 17 46.39 -5.37 7.12
CA LEU A 17 45.11 -5.12 7.77
C LEU A 17 44.27 -4.26 6.81
N LEU A 18 43.53 -4.91 5.92
CA LEU A 18 42.42 -4.29 5.18
C LEU A 18 41.34 -3.92 6.20
N THR A 19 41.50 -2.78 6.86
CA THR A 19 40.43 -2.10 7.58
C THR A 19 39.53 -1.47 6.53
N GLY A 20 38.66 -2.29 5.94
CA GLY A 20 37.56 -1.78 5.15
C GLY A 20 36.66 -0.99 6.08
N CYS A 21 36.68 0.34 5.96
CA CYS A 21 35.60 1.18 6.48
C CYS A 21 34.34 0.80 5.70
N ALA A 22 33.58 -0.17 6.18
CA ALA A 22 32.20 -0.33 5.78
C ALA A 22 31.43 0.82 6.44
N SER A 23 31.27 1.93 5.72
CA SER A 23 30.24 2.90 6.05
C SER A 23 28.90 2.20 5.85
N ASP A 24 28.13 2.01 6.92
CA ASP A 24 26.76 1.52 6.81
C ASP A 24 26.01 2.39 5.79
N PRO A 25 25.27 1.77 4.84
CA PRO A 25 24.47 2.54 3.90
C PRO A 25 23.46 3.39 4.68
N GLU A 26 23.25 4.63 4.25
CA GLU A 26 22.20 5.50 4.80
C GLU A 26 20.85 4.80 4.61
N ALA A 27 20.09 4.68 5.70
CA ALA A 27 18.73 4.14 5.63
C ALA A 27 17.87 5.08 4.77
N SER A 28 17.07 4.49 3.88
CA SER A 28 16.08 5.26 3.14
C SER A 28 15.10 5.93 4.12
N PRO A 29 14.63 7.16 3.82
CA PRO A 29 13.58 7.78 4.62
C PRO A 29 12.31 6.90 4.59
N PRO A 30 11.51 6.90 5.67
CA PRO A 30 10.23 6.21 5.69
C PRO A 30 9.32 6.78 4.59
N ALA A 31 8.57 5.89 3.95
CA ALA A 31 7.60 6.23 2.92
C ALA A 31 6.56 5.10 2.81
N GLY A 32 5.51 5.30 2.01
CA GLY A 32 4.49 4.27 1.83
C GLY A 32 3.82 3.91 3.16
N VAL A 33 4.13 2.73 3.69
CA VAL A 33 3.48 2.17 4.89
C VAL A 33 4.33 2.17 6.16
N ASP A 34 5.61 2.61 6.11
CA ASP A 34 6.61 2.34 7.17
C ASP A 34 6.24 2.86 8.58
N GLU A 35 5.41 3.89 8.66
CA GLU A 35 5.05 4.56 9.92
C GLU A 35 3.58 4.39 10.30
N LEU A 36 2.83 3.65 9.49
CA LEU A 36 1.40 3.45 9.68
C LEU A 36 1.13 2.24 10.57
N THR A 37 0.17 2.38 11.49
CA THR A 37 -0.41 1.23 12.20
C THR A 37 -1.58 0.70 11.40
N ILE A 38 -1.39 -0.42 10.70
CA ILE A 38 -2.39 -1.01 9.82
C ILE A 38 -2.63 -2.47 10.18
N PRO A 39 -3.88 -2.89 10.42
CA PRO A 39 -5.07 -2.05 10.58
C PRO A 39 -4.99 -1.15 11.83
N THR A 40 -5.74 -0.05 11.84
CA THR A 40 -5.87 0.83 13.00
C THR A 40 -7.17 0.53 13.74
N PRO A 41 -7.13 0.09 15.01
CA PRO A 41 -8.34 -0.23 15.76
C PRO A 41 -9.23 0.96 16.09
N SER A 42 -8.65 2.16 16.17
CA SER A 42 -9.35 3.39 16.52
C SER A 42 -8.66 4.60 15.86
N PRO A 43 -8.97 4.89 14.59
CA PRO A 43 -8.52 6.13 13.95
C PRO A 43 -8.93 7.35 14.79
N ASP A 44 -8.06 8.33 14.94
CA ASP A 44 -8.41 9.61 15.57
C ASP A 44 -9.18 10.47 14.56
N PRO A 45 -10.43 10.89 14.83
CA PRO A 45 -11.19 11.70 13.90
C PRO A 45 -10.54 13.02 13.49
N ASP A 46 -9.68 13.58 14.33
CA ASP A 46 -9.00 14.85 14.05
C ASP A 46 -7.89 14.70 12.98
N ASP A 47 -7.47 13.48 12.64
CA ASP A 47 -6.47 13.19 11.61
C ASP A 47 -7.07 13.22 10.18
N PHE A 48 -8.41 13.32 10.03
CA PHE A 48 -9.08 13.13 8.74
C PHE A 48 -9.56 14.44 8.10
N VAL A 49 -9.47 14.48 6.76
CA VAL A 49 -9.94 15.61 5.94
C VAL A 49 -11.35 15.37 5.40
N ASP A 50 -12.07 16.47 5.13
CA ASP A 50 -13.46 16.42 4.64
C ASP A 50 -13.60 15.85 3.22
N ARG A 51 -12.53 15.83 2.41
CA ARG A 51 -12.57 15.40 1.01
C ARG A 51 -11.34 14.58 0.66
N ILE A 52 -11.59 13.47 -0.02
CA ILE A 52 -10.54 12.65 -0.63
C ILE A 52 -10.02 13.37 -1.87
N ASP A 53 -8.72 13.66 -1.91
CA ASP A 53 -8.01 14.23 -3.05
C ASP A 53 -6.73 13.47 -3.42
N ASN A 54 -6.56 12.26 -2.87
CA ASN A 54 -5.48 11.35 -3.25
C ASN A 54 -5.47 11.14 -4.78
N PRO A 55 -4.34 11.44 -5.45
CA PRO A 55 -4.27 11.49 -6.92
C PRO A 55 -4.42 10.12 -7.58
N TRP A 56 -4.17 9.02 -6.86
CA TRP A 56 -4.32 7.67 -7.41
C TRP A 56 -5.76 7.22 -7.52
N LEU A 57 -6.68 7.81 -6.74
CA LEU A 57 -8.09 7.44 -6.79
C LEU A 57 -8.93 8.39 -7.62
N ALA A 58 -8.58 9.69 -7.64
CA ALA A 58 -9.30 10.74 -8.38
C ALA A 58 -10.83 10.70 -8.13
N LEU A 59 -11.24 10.56 -6.86
CA LEU A 59 -12.65 10.40 -6.46
C LEU A 59 -13.34 11.77 -6.28
N GLY A 60 -13.85 12.36 -7.36
CA GLY A 60 -14.76 13.49 -7.22
C GLY A 60 -16.11 13.04 -6.63
N PRO A 61 -16.69 13.78 -5.66
CA PRO A 61 -18.04 13.49 -5.17
C PRO A 61 -19.06 13.46 -6.32
N GLY A 62 -19.91 12.43 -6.35
CA GLY A 62 -20.91 12.22 -7.40
C GLY A 62 -20.36 11.72 -8.74
N GLU A 63 -19.05 11.53 -8.87
CA GLU A 63 -18.45 11.04 -10.11
C GLU A 63 -18.68 9.55 -10.28
N SER A 64 -18.73 9.12 -11.54
CA SER A 64 -18.71 7.71 -11.90
C SER A 64 -17.86 7.45 -13.14
N THR A 65 -17.30 6.26 -13.20
CA THR A 65 -16.57 5.74 -14.37
C THR A 65 -16.99 4.30 -14.64
N THR A 66 -17.00 3.92 -15.90
CA THR A 66 -17.35 2.57 -16.33
C THR A 66 -16.10 1.86 -16.82
N LEU A 67 -15.88 0.64 -16.35
CA LEU A 67 -14.90 -0.30 -16.88
C LEU A 67 -15.65 -1.41 -17.63
N THR A 68 -15.30 -1.66 -18.88
CA THR A 68 -15.97 -2.66 -19.74
C THR A 68 -15.20 -3.97 -19.68
N GLY A 69 -15.91 -5.09 -19.52
CA GLY A 69 -15.30 -6.42 -19.47
C GLY A 69 -16.15 -7.50 -20.14
N PRO A 70 -15.72 -8.78 -20.06
CA PRO A 70 -16.34 -9.89 -20.78
C PRO A 70 -17.76 -10.23 -20.30
N THR A 71 -18.10 -9.88 -19.06
CA THR A 71 -19.42 -10.13 -18.47
C THR A 71 -20.32 -8.89 -18.45
N GLY A 72 -19.89 -7.79 -19.07
CA GLY A 72 -20.60 -6.51 -19.10
C GLY A 72 -19.79 -5.38 -18.46
N ASP A 73 -20.51 -4.35 -18.04
CA ASP A 73 -19.94 -3.13 -17.48
C ASP A 73 -19.81 -3.23 -15.95
N LEU A 74 -18.67 -2.79 -15.43
CA LEU A 74 -18.41 -2.58 -14.02
C LEU A 74 -18.35 -1.08 -13.75
N VAL A 75 -19.28 -0.56 -12.95
CA VAL A 75 -19.36 0.87 -12.66
C VAL A 75 -18.69 1.17 -11.33
N LEU A 76 -17.73 2.08 -11.33
CA LEU A 76 -17.22 2.75 -10.14
C LEU A 76 -18.02 4.04 -9.96
N ALA A 77 -18.59 4.27 -8.78
CA ALA A 77 -19.32 5.48 -8.44
C ALA A 77 -18.97 5.98 -7.05
N VAL A 78 -18.93 7.30 -6.88
CA VAL A 78 -18.63 7.98 -5.61
C VAL A 78 -19.89 8.70 -5.15
N GLY A 79 -20.28 8.49 -3.90
CA GLY A 79 -21.41 9.18 -3.29
C GLY A 79 -21.19 10.69 -3.18
N ASP A 80 -22.27 11.46 -3.27
CA ASP A 80 -22.26 12.92 -3.05
C ASP A 80 -22.26 13.28 -1.55
N GLU A 81 -22.70 12.36 -0.69
CA GLU A 81 -22.88 12.57 0.74
C GLU A 81 -21.91 11.68 1.53
N THR A 82 -21.47 12.19 2.67
CA THR A 82 -20.69 11.44 3.66
C THR A 82 -21.60 10.89 4.76
N THR A 83 -21.19 9.77 5.34
CA THR A 83 -21.75 9.22 6.58
C THR A 83 -20.68 9.25 7.68
N THR A 84 -21.04 8.99 8.94
CA THR A 84 -20.09 8.99 10.05
C THR A 84 -19.87 7.59 10.60
N VAL A 85 -18.61 7.16 10.69
CA VAL A 85 -18.19 5.90 11.31
C VAL A 85 -17.08 6.20 12.31
N GLY A 86 -17.26 5.81 13.58
CA GLY A 86 -16.25 6.06 14.62
C GLY A 86 -15.93 7.55 14.87
N GLY A 87 -16.80 8.48 14.44
CA GLY A 87 -16.55 9.92 14.50
C GLY A 87 -15.92 10.52 13.24
N VAL A 88 -15.46 9.68 12.31
CA VAL A 88 -14.86 10.09 11.03
C VAL A 88 -15.94 10.21 9.96
N ALA A 89 -15.92 11.29 9.17
CA ALA A 89 -16.74 11.42 7.97
C ALA A 89 -16.16 10.55 6.84
N VAL A 90 -16.93 9.58 6.36
CA VAL A 90 -16.52 8.64 5.31
C VAL A 90 -17.37 8.83 4.05
N THR A 91 -16.72 8.76 2.90
CA THR A 91 -17.32 8.77 1.55
C THR A 91 -17.57 7.34 1.10
N THR A 92 -18.77 7.07 0.60
CA THR A 92 -19.08 5.77 -0.02
C THR A 92 -18.57 5.74 -1.45
N MET A 93 -17.72 4.77 -1.77
CA MET A 93 -17.37 4.40 -3.15
C MET A 93 -17.94 3.02 -3.45
N THR A 94 -18.64 2.86 -4.56
CA THR A 94 -19.16 1.57 -5.02
C THR A 94 -18.41 1.13 -6.27
N LEU A 95 -18.02 -0.15 -6.35
CA LEU A 95 -17.48 -0.79 -7.54
C LEU A 95 -18.31 -2.03 -7.84
N GLY A 96 -19.16 -1.95 -8.87
CA GLY A 96 -20.20 -2.95 -9.10
C GLY A 96 -21.13 -3.05 -7.90
N ASP A 97 -21.25 -4.24 -7.32
CA ASP A 97 -22.07 -4.49 -6.13
C ASP A 97 -21.32 -4.28 -4.80
N THR A 98 -19.99 -4.03 -4.85
CA THR A 98 -19.17 -3.85 -3.65
C THR A 98 -19.14 -2.39 -3.22
N SER A 99 -19.31 -2.13 -1.92
CA SER A 99 -19.22 -0.79 -1.34
C SER A 99 -18.02 -0.67 -0.40
N TYR A 100 -17.34 0.48 -0.45
CA TYR A 100 -16.21 0.85 0.38
C TYR A 100 -16.53 2.16 1.09
N LEU A 101 -16.28 2.22 2.40
CA LEU A 101 -16.38 3.43 3.20
C LEU A 101 -14.98 4.02 3.34
N LEU A 102 -14.72 5.16 2.70
CA LEU A 102 -13.37 5.70 2.57
C LEU A 102 -13.24 7.05 3.26
N ALA A 103 -12.11 7.29 3.94
CA ALA A 103 -11.72 8.63 4.38
C ALA A 103 -10.21 8.81 4.18
N GLN A 104 -9.79 10.07 4.00
CA GLN A 104 -8.38 10.40 3.82
C GLN A 104 -7.85 11.09 5.07
N ASP A 105 -6.66 10.69 5.52
CA ASP A 105 -5.96 11.39 6.60
C ASP A 105 -5.24 12.65 6.08
N ASP A 106 -4.69 13.45 6.99
CA ASP A 106 -3.95 14.68 6.70
C ASP A 106 -2.62 14.45 5.98
N ASP A 107 -2.07 13.23 6.07
CA ASP A 107 -0.91 12.74 5.32
C ASP A 107 -1.25 12.27 3.89
N GLY A 108 -2.54 12.17 3.55
CA GLY A 108 -3.03 11.83 2.22
C GLY A 108 -3.29 10.33 1.98
N ASN A 109 -3.16 9.49 3.01
CA ASN A 109 -3.51 8.08 2.94
C ASN A 109 -5.02 7.92 2.97
N VAL A 110 -5.54 7.03 2.14
CA VAL A 110 -6.96 6.72 2.10
C VAL A 110 -7.18 5.42 2.84
N TRP A 111 -8.02 5.50 3.87
CA TRP A 111 -8.38 4.41 4.76
C TRP A 111 -9.74 3.85 4.37
N ARG A 112 -9.89 2.53 4.48
CA ARG A 112 -11.17 1.83 4.36
C ARG A 112 -11.68 1.49 5.76
N PHE A 113 -12.86 1.99 6.05
CA PHE A 113 -13.60 1.76 7.29
C PHE A 113 -14.55 0.58 7.14
N LEU A 114 -14.82 -0.06 8.27
CA LEU A 114 -15.91 -1.02 8.46
C LEU A 114 -16.88 -0.44 9.48
N GLU A 115 -18.16 -0.80 9.40
CA GLU A 115 -19.13 -0.46 10.46
C GLU A 115 -18.75 -1.10 11.80
N GLU A 116 -18.20 -2.32 11.74
CA GLU A 116 -17.62 -3.07 12.84
C GLU A 116 -16.27 -3.62 12.39
N GLY A 117 -15.23 -3.49 13.23
CA GLY A 117 -13.88 -3.95 12.94
C GLY A 117 -12.85 -2.83 12.88
N GLU A 118 -11.65 -3.17 12.42
CA GLU A 118 -10.51 -2.25 12.37
C GLU A 118 -10.35 -1.68 10.96
N ALA A 119 -10.15 -0.36 10.87
CA ALA A 119 -9.94 0.31 9.59
C ALA A 119 -8.59 -0.10 9.01
N GLY A 120 -8.55 -0.38 7.72
CA GLY A 120 -7.32 -0.71 7.00
C GLY A 120 -6.96 0.36 5.99
N LEU A 121 -5.79 0.21 5.38
CA LEU A 121 -5.32 1.13 4.36
C LEU A 121 -5.90 0.72 3.00
N PHE A 122 -6.62 1.62 2.33
CA PHE A 122 -7.11 1.39 0.98
C PHE A 122 -6.07 1.80 -0.08
N MET A 123 -5.42 2.95 0.12
CA MET A 123 -4.42 3.50 -0.79
C MET A 123 -3.43 4.38 -0.03
N ALA A 124 -2.14 4.08 -0.11
CA ALA A 124 -1.12 4.95 0.48
C ALA A 124 -1.04 6.30 -0.27
N ALA A 125 -0.64 7.36 0.42
CA ALA A 125 -0.35 8.65 -0.21
C ALA A 125 0.85 8.54 -1.19
N THR A 126 1.86 7.78 -0.79
CA THR A 126 3.14 7.61 -1.50
C THR A 126 3.50 6.12 -1.62
N PRO A 127 2.72 5.33 -2.37
CA PRO A 127 2.94 3.89 -2.48
C PRO A 127 4.34 3.59 -3.04
N ARG A 128 4.88 2.44 -2.65
CA ARG A 128 6.13 1.90 -3.19
C ARG A 128 5.94 0.45 -3.58
N TYR A 129 6.67 0.04 -4.60
CA TYR A 129 6.74 -1.37 -4.96
C TYR A 129 7.07 -2.25 -3.74
N GLY A 130 6.27 -3.29 -3.52
CA GLY A 130 6.39 -4.21 -2.41
C GLY A 130 5.78 -3.74 -1.08
N ASP A 131 5.19 -2.55 -1.01
CA ASP A 131 4.39 -2.16 0.16
C ASP A 131 3.20 -3.11 0.28
N GLY A 132 3.06 -3.73 1.45
CA GLY A 132 1.96 -4.65 1.76
C GLY A 132 1.21 -4.21 3.01
N TYR A 133 -0.11 -4.28 2.98
CA TYR A 133 -0.98 -3.77 4.06
C TYR A 133 -2.31 -4.53 4.12
N ARG A 134 -3.01 -4.41 5.25
CA ARG A 134 -4.41 -4.86 5.35
C ARG A 134 -5.34 -3.74 4.93
N THR A 135 -6.31 -4.04 4.09
CA THR A 135 -7.27 -3.04 3.60
C THR A 135 -8.48 -2.89 4.51
N ALA A 136 -8.80 -3.92 5.28
CA ALA A 136 -9.70 -3.88 6.42
C ALA A 136 -9.47 -5.14 7.28
N TYR A 137 -9.93 -5.16 8.53
CA TYR A 137 -9.86 -6.37 9.34
C TYR A 137 -11.05 -6.53 10.28
N ASP A 138 -11.73 -7.66 10.14
CA ASP A 138 -12.68 -8.21 11.11
C ASP A 138 -12.59 -9.74 11.05
N GLU A 139 -12.31 -10.39 12.18
CA GLU A 139 -11.93 -11.80 12.25
C GLU A 139 -13.02 -12.70 11.67
N GLY A 140 -12.68 -13.48 10.64
CA GLY A 140 -13.62 -14.37 9.96
C GLY A 140 -14.68 -13.68 9.09
N VAL A 141 -14.65 -12.35 8.99
CA VAL A 141 -15.55 -11.53 8.15
C VAL A 141 -14.79 -10.92 6.98
N VAL A 142 -13.68 -10.25 7.25
CA VAL A 142 -12.78 -9.69 6.23
C VAL A 142 -11.34 -9.72 6.71
N GLU A 143 -10.46 -10.33 5.93
CA GLU A 143 -9.01 -10.42 6.24
C GLU A 143 -8.14 -9.96 5.07
N GLU A 144 -8.70 -9.06 4.26
CA GLU A 144 -8.18 -8.61 2.98
C GLU A 144 -6.78 -7.95 3.11
N ARG A 145 -5.87 -8.37 2.23
CA ARG A 145 -4.49 -7.88 2.15
C ARG A 145 -4.20 -7.39 0.75
N ALA A 146 -3.53 -6.26 0.66
CA ALA A 146 -3.05 -5.67 -0.57
C ALA A 146 -1.51 -5.66 -0.61
N GLU A 147 -0.96 -5.73 -1.81
CA GLU A 147 0.45 -5.55 -2.12
C GLU A 147 0.58 -4.68 -3.38
N VAL A 148 1.46 -3.68 -3.33
CA VAL A 148 1.84 -2.90 -4.52
C VAL A 148 2.76 -3.75 -5.38
N THR A 149 2.24 -4.25 -6.49
CA THR A 149 2.94 -5.15 -7.42
C THR A 149 3.62 -4.42 -8.57
N GLU A 150 3.23 -3.17 -8.84
CA GLU A 150 3.87 -2.33 -9.85
C GLU A 150 3.78 -0.85 -9.47
N LEU A 151 4.85 -0.12 -9.73
CA LEU A 151 4.86 1.34 -9.67
C LEU A 151 5.87 1.87 -10.69
N GLU A 152 5.39 2.32 -11.85
CA GLU A 152 6.21 2.84 -12.92
C GLU A 152 5.56 4.09 -13.54
N GLY A 153 6.27 5.22 -13.48
CA GLY A 153 5.76 6.50 -13.98
C GLY A 153 4.48 6.91 -13.26
N ASP A 154 3.39 7.05 -14.03
CA ASP A 154 2.07 7.41 -13.53
C ASP A 154 1.16 6.19 -13.34
N THR A 155 1.69 4.96 -13.39
CA THR A 155 0.94 3.71 -13.26
C THR A 155 1.26 3.03 -11.93
N LEU A 156 0.20 2.61 -11.24
CA LEU A 156 0.24 1.86 -9.98
C LEU A 156 -0.58 0.59 -10.10
N GLU A 157 -0.03 -0.56 -9.74
CA GLU A 157 -0.76 -1.83 -9.63
C GLU A 157 -0.79 -2.33 -8.19
N ILE A 158 -1.99 -2.73 -7.74
CA ILE A 158 -2.21 -3.30 -6.42
C ILE A 158 -2.92 -4.65 -6.58
N ALA A 159 -2.26 -5.70 -6.10
CA ALA A 159 -2.85 -7.03 -5.98
C ALA A 159 -3.50 -7.18 -4.60
N THR A 160 -4.71 -7.74 -4.56
CA THR A 160 -5.49 -7.93 -3.34
C THR A 160 -5.95 -9.38 -3.21
N ILE A 161 -5.83 -9.94 -2.00
CA ILE A 161 -6.34 -11.26 -1.63
C ILE A 161 -7.19 -11.17 -0.37
N ASP A 162 -8.26 -11.97 -0.29
CA ASP A 162 -9.01 -12.16 0.97
C ASP A 162 -8.89 -13.61 1.45
N PRO A 163 -8.11 -13.89 2.50
CA PRO A 163 -8.03 -15.21 3.11
C PRO A 163 -9.38 -15.77 3.59
N ALA A 164 -10.34 -14.91 3.95
CA ALA A 164 -11.69 -15.33 4.32
C ALA A 164 -12.51 -15.81 3.11
N ARG A 165 -12.11 -15.43 1.89
CA ARG A 165 -12.71 -15.84 0.61
C ARG A 165 -11.63 -16.43 -0.32
N PRO A 166 -11.17 -17.66 -0.05
CA PRO A 166 -10.07 -18.28 -0.80
C PRO A 166 -10.35 -18.35 -2.30
N GLY A 167 -9.38 -17.91 -3.10
CA GLY A 167 -9.49 -17.87 -4.56
C GLY A 167 -10.01 -16.55 -5.12
N GLU A 168 -10.46 -15.63 -4.25
CA GLU A 168 -10.69 -14.23 -4.63
C GLU A 168 -9.32 -13.52 -4.67
N HIS A 169 -8.89 -13.22 -5.89
CA HIS A 169 -7.70 -12.43 -6.19
C HIS A 169 -8.10 -11.34 -7.17
N THR A 170 -7.73 -10.11 -6.85
CA THR A 170 -8.03 -8.94 -7.66
C THR A 170 -6.73 -8.20 -7.92
N VAL A 171 -6.55 -7.73 -9.15
CA VAL A 171 -5.44 -6.83 -9.51
C VAL A 171 -6.03 -5.55 -10.06
N ALA A 172 -5.82 -4.44 -9.37
CA ALA A 172 -6.30 -3.13 -9.77
C ALA A 172 -5.15 -2.27 -10.28
N THR A 173 -5.33 -1.66 -11.45
CA THR A 173 -4.38 -0.71 -12.04
C THR A 173 -4.97 0.69 -12.00
N TYR A 174 -4.19 1.62 -11.46
CA TYR A 174 -4.52 3.03 -11.31
C TYR A 174 -3.57 3.88 -12.14
N GLU A 175 -4.09 4.98 -12.67
CA GLU A 175 -3.30 6.05 -13.28
C GLU A 175 -3.38 7.31 -12.44
N ASN A 176 -2.23 7.94 -12.20
CA ASN A 176 -2.14 9.18 -11.41
C ASN A 176 -2.99 10.30 -12.05
N GLY A 177 -3.90 10.87 -11.27
CA GLY A 177 -4.83 11.90 -11.71
C GLY A 177 -6.06 11.37 -12.47
N THR A 178 -6.11 10.08 -12.80
CA THR A 178 -7.22 9.45 -13.54
C THR A 178 -8.05 8.51 -12.67
N GLY A 179 -7.43 7.84 -11.69
CA GLY A 179 -8.08 6.84 -10.86
C GLY A 179 -7.93 5.41 -11.40
N LEU A 180 -8.89 4.54 -11.06
CA LEU A 180 -8.93 3.15 -11.53
C LEU A 180 -9.15 3.09 -13.05
N VAL A 181 -8.23 2.46 -13.77
CA VAL A 181 -8.30 2.30 -15.23
C VAL A 181 -8.48 0.85 -15.68
N ARG A 182 -8.07 -0.10 -14.85
CA ARG A 182 -8.20 -1.54 -15.12
C ARG A 182 -8.37 -2.31 -13.82
N ILE A 183 -9.19 -3.37 -13.86
CA ILE A 183 -9.29 -4.33 -12.78
C ILE A 183 -9.42 -5.75 -13.34
N GLU A 184 -8.61 -6.66 -12.84
CA GLU A 184 -8.67 -8.09 -13.12
C GLU A 184 -9.25 -8.82 -11.93
N THR A 185 -10.25 -9.66 -12.18
CA THR A 185 -10.96 -10.45 -11.18
C THR A 185 -11.14 -11.88 -11.67
N GLY A 186 -11.73 -12.76 -10.86
CA GLY A 186 -12.16 -14.09 -11.30
C GLY A 186 -13.16 -14.09 -12.46
N ALA A 187 -13.87 -12.97 -12.70
CA ALA A 187 -14.80 -12.82 -13.83
C ALA A 187 -14.12 -12.36 -15.14
N GLY A 188 -12.86 -11.95 -15.07
CA GLY A 188 -12.08 -11.43 -16.21
C GLY A 188 -11.52 -10.03 -15.96
N VAL A 189 -11.02 -9.43 -17.04
CA VAL A 189 -10.44 -8.09 -17.06
C VAL A 189 -11.50 -7.07 -17.47
N PHE A 190 -11.60 -5.98 -16.71
CA PHE A 190 -12.42 -4.81 -17.01
C PHE A 190 -11.51 -3.60 -17.16
N GLU A 191 -11.71 -2.80 -18.19
CA GLU A 191 -10.87 -1.64 -18.51
C GLU A 191 -11.70 -0.48 -19.07
N ARG A 192 -11.19 0.75 -18.92
CA ARG A 192 -11.86 1.98 -19.32
C ARG A 192 -11.88 2.21 -20.84
#